data_AF-A0A7R9FHN9-F1
#
_entry.id   AF-A0A7R9FHN9-F1
#
_cell.length_a   1.000
_cell.length_b   1.000
_cell.length_c   1.000
_cell.angle_alpha   90.00
_cell.angle_beta   90.00
_cell.angle_gamma   90.00
#
_symmetry.space_group_name_H-M   'P 1'
#
loop_
_entity.id
_entity.type
_entity.pdbx_description
1 polymer ?
#
loop_
_entity_poly.entity_id
_entity_poly.type
_entity_poly.pdbx_seq_one_letter_code
_entity_poly.pdbx_strand_id
1 'polypeptide(L)'
;MKNITLNDFANSRYSTGKARIKKAATNNVVREVKELSTHTDTRAWYDKLEDYEGDFEFVEEEDEDGARAVVMKRAPRRRKKTISEDQSSNIGGIDYPLDIWFLISEHIRPEDVSIFAGICKSALHVTNTAKFWFHLYKRHYRSVPNLPERLQPECMVRLYGLRTCVIRALHFMYPPFVNKVKAITTFEEDPHVLTKRQCVLMWIKKCKNQWLFFFKLKQSRFVIGRGPAIKARQPDLLEMLEDVSSNHDEGCKVLQVTCLNYISIPVVLGLTLCSVSLTLSQGLRFHRLQLLFGSEHSCYTLGSSSSLGGSPVVLDPVVNIRVLDWWHPLYPHSASTSFNIPAHDSD
;
A
#
# COMPACT_ATOMS: atom_id res chain seq x y z
N MET A 1 7.30 -19.91 -14.55
CA MET A 1 6.35 -19.26 -13.63
C MET A 1 7.14 -18.20 -12.87
N LYS A 2 6.92 -16.90 -13.12
CA LYS A 2 7.64 -15.82 -12.41
C LYS A 2 7.13 -15.82 -10.96
N ASN A 3 8.02 -15.91 -9.98
CA ASN A 3 7.63 -15.82 -8.56
C ASN A 3 7.11 -14.39 -8.31
N ILE A 4 5.79 -14.23 -8.31
CA ILE A 4 5.13 -12.97 -7.94
C ILE A 4 5.30 -12.83 -6.44
N THR A 5 5.82 -11.69 -6.00
CA THR A 5 6.10 -11.39 -4.58
C THR A 5 5.16 -10.32 -4.04
N LEU A 6 5.21 -10.06 -2.73
CA LEU A 6 4.51 -8.92 -2.12
C LEU A 6 4.84 -7.59 -2.81
N ASN A 7 6.06 -7.42 -3.34
CA ASN A 7 6.47 -6.17 -4.00
C ASN A 7 5.69 -5.98 -5.30
N ASP A 8 5.48 -7.07 -6.06
CA ASP A 8 4.63 -7.07 -7.24
C ASP A 8 3.17 -6.80 -6.86
N PHE A 9 2.71 -7.31 -5.72
CA PHE A 9 1.35 -7.09 -5.20
C PHE A 9 1.12 -5.68 -4.66
N ALA A 10 2.13 -5.09 -4.01
CA ALA A 10 2.12 -3.74 -3.50
C ALA A 10 2.01 -2.70 -4.62
N ASN A 11 2.56 -3.02 -5.80
CA ASN A 11 2.50 -2.17 -7.00
C ASN A 11 1.38 -2.57 -7.98
N SER A 12 0.58 -3.60 -7.67
CA SER A 12 -0.49 -4.08 -8.54
C SER A 12 -1.74 -3.20 -8.43
N ARG A 13 -2.38 -2.92 -9.57
CA ARG A 13 -3.66 -2.20 -9.58
C ARG A 13 -4.72 -3.06 -8.91
N TYR A 14 -5.11 -2.67 -7.71
CA TYR A 14 -6.17 -3.35 -6.98
C TYR A 14 -7.50 -3.19 -7.72
N SER A 15 -8.13 -4.31 -8.07
CA SER A 15 -9.52 -4.28 -8.54
C SER A 15 -10.42 -4.17 -7.32
N THR A 16 -11.00 -2.99 -7.10
CA THR A 16 -12.13 -2.79 -6.16
C THR A 16 -13.40 -3.43 -6.72
N GLY A 17 -13.31 -4.68 -7.21
CA GLY A 17 -14.46 -5.47 -7.60
C GLY A 17 -15.28 -5.71 -6.34
N LYS A 18 -16.25 -4.84 -6.07
CA LYS A 18 -17.35 -5.09 -5.13
C LYS A 18 -18.13 -6.29 -5.67
N ALA A 19 -17.58 -7.49 -5.50
CA ALA A 19 -18.29 -8.73 -5.74
C ALA A 19 -19.44 -8.75 -4.73
N ARG A 20 -20.66 -8.58 -5.24
CA ARG A 20 -21.89 -8.45 -4.46
C ARG A 20 -22.20 -9.77 -3.77
N ILE A 21 -21.58 -10.05 -2.63
CA ILE A 21 -22.03 -11.08 -1.69
C ILE A 21 -23.24 -10.51 -0.95
N LYS A 22 -24.31 -11.30 -0.79
CA LYS A 22 -25.64 -10.86 -0.34
C LYS A 22 -25.56 -10.02 0.94
N LYS A 23 -26.17 -8.82 0.86
CA LYS A 23 -26.31 -7.73 1.85
C LYS A 23 -26.82 -8.10 3.26
N ALA A 24 -27.10 -9.37 3.52
CA ALA A 24 -27.64 -9.85 4.79
C ALA A 24 -26.56 -10.19 5.83
N ALA A 25 -25.30 -10.42 5.41
CA ALA A 25 -24.20 -10.69 6.33
C ALA A 25 -23.63 -9.40 6.98
N THR A 26 -23.69 -8.27 6.28
CA THR A 26 -23.12 -7.00 6.72
C THR A 26 -24.02 -6.19 7.65
N ASN A 27 -25.35 -6.31 7.56
CA ASN A 27 -26.27 -5.49 8.36
C ASN A 27 -26.46 -5.99 9.81
N ASN A 28 -26.16 -7.25 10.11
CA ASN A 28 -26.30 -7.76 11.48
C ASN A 28 -25.18 -7.26 12.40
N VAL A 29 -23.95 -7.23 11.90
CA VAL A 29 -22.78 -6.71 12.64
C VAL A 29 -22.93 -5.20 12.95
N VAL A 30 -23.56 -4.44 12.06
CA VAL A 30 -23.68 -2.97 12.18
C VAL A 30 -24.68 -2.53 13.26
N ARG A 31 -25.61 -3.39 13.68
CA ARG A 31 -26.65 -3.02 14.65
C ARG A 31 -26.22 -3.24 16.10
N GLU A 32 -25.39 -4.26 16.36
CA GLU A 32 -24.87 -4.58 17.70
C GLU A 32 -23.74 -3.62 18.15
N VAL A 33 -22.97 -3.05 17.21
CA VAL A 33 -21.88 -2.09 17.52
C VAL A 33 -22.41 -0.73 18.02
N LYS A 34 -23.69 -0.42 17.82
CA LYS A 34 -24.26 0.89 18.17
C LYS A 34 -24.49 1.10 19.67
N GLU A 35 -24.54 0.02 20.46
CA GLU A 35 -24.84 0.08 21.90
C GLU A 35 -23.59 0.16 22.81
N LEU A 36 -22.38 -0.09 22.29
CA LEU A 36 -21.15 -0.19 23.12
C LEU A 36 -20.30 1.10 23.16
N SER A 37 -20.66 2.15 22.41
CA SER A 37 -19.77 3.32 22.18
C SER A 37 -19.74 4.39 23.29
N THR A 38 -20.34 4.17 24.47
CA THR A 38 -20.50 5.21 25.51
C THR A 38 -19.56 5.12 26.72
N HIS A 39 -18.60 4.19 26.77
CA HIS A 39 -17.64 4.15 27.89
C HIS A 39 -16.18 4.23 27.44
N THR A 40 -15.42 5.14 28.05
CA THR A 40 -13.96 5.28 27.90
C THR A 40 -13.27 4.03 28.44
N ASP A 41 -12.77 3.19 27.53
CA ASP A 41 -12.16 1.90 27.83
C ASP A 41 -10.62 1.95 27.88
N THR A 42 -10.07 1.61 29.05
CA THR A 42 -8.64 1.61 29.42
C THR A 42 -7.93 0.28 29.16
N ARG A 43 -8.57 -0.69 28.48
CA ARG A 43 -7.99 -2.00 28.16
C ARG A 43 -6.82 -1.93 27.18
N ALA A 44 -5.92 -2.92 27.26
CA ALA A 44 -4.77 -3.06 26.38
C ALA A 44 -5.22 -3.36 24.94
N TRP A 45 -4.41 -2.99 23.93
CA TRP A 45 -4.82 -3.06 22.51
C TRP A 45 -5.20 -4.47 22.02
N TYR A 46 -4.75 -5.51 22.72
CA TYR A 46 -5.08 -6.91 22.44
C TYR A 46 -6.42 -7.36 23.06
N ASP A 47 -6.84 -6.75 24.18
CA ASP A 47 -8.11 -7.08 24.86
C ASP A 47 -9.33 -6.45 24.17
N LYS A 48 -9.12 -5.36 23.41
CA LYS A 48 -10.16 -4.71 22.59
C LYS A 48 -10.63 -5.56 21.41
N LEU A 49 -10.05 -6.75 21.23
CA LEU A 49 -10.30 -7.65 20.11
C LEU A 49 -11.27 -8.79 20.46
N GLU A 50 -11.41 -9.16 21.74
CA GLU A 50 -12.35 -10.20 22.18
C GLU A 50 -13.82 -9.80 21.92
N ASP A 51 -14.10 -8.49 21.90
CA ASP A 51 -15.41 -7.94 21.57
C ASP A 51 -15.85 -8.23 20.10
N TYR A 52 -14.94 -8.72 19.25
CA TYR A 52 -15.23 -9.16 17.88
C TYR A 52 -15.31 -10.69 17.73
N GLU A 53 -15.13 -11.46 18.82
CA GLU A 53 -15.00 -12.92 18.79
C GLU A 53 -16.24 -13.67 19.32
N GLY A 54 -17.27 -12.97 19.80
CA GLY A 54 -18.46 -13.58 20.40
C GLY A 54 -19.53 -14.02 19.41
N ASP A 55 -19.63 -15.33 19.13
CA ASP A 55 -20.93 -16.03 18.96
C ASP A 55 -20.79 -17.58 18.94
N PHE A 56 -20.14 -18.17 19.96
CA PHE A 56 -20.13 -19.64 20.13
C PHE A 56 -20.22 -20.04 21.61
N GLU A 57 -21.33 -20.69 21.98
CA GLU A 57 -21.51 -21.32 23.30
C GLU A 57 -21.32 -22.83 23.17
N PHE A 58 -20.47 -23.40 24.03
CA PHE A 58 -20.21 -24.83 24.10
C PHE A 58 -21.20 -25.46 25.08
N VAL A 59 -21.99 -26.44 24.63
CA VAL A 59 -22.89 -27.22 25.50
C VAL A 59 -22.45 -28.68 25.47
N GLU A 60 -22.28 -29.26 26.66
CA GLU A 60 -22.04 -30.69 26.85
C GLU A 60 -23.39 -31.41 26.85
N GLU A 61 -23.58 -32.38 25.94
CA GLU A 61 -24.71 -33.30 25.99
C GLU A 61 -24.20 -34.72 26.24
N GLU A 62 -24.87 -35.43 27.15
CA GLU A 62 -24.65 -36.85 27.43
C GLU A 62 -25.66 -37.67 26.61
N ASP A 63 -25.16 -38.56 25.76
CA ASP A 63 -25.99 -39.52 25.03
C ASP A 63 -26.48 -40.64 25.97
N GLU A 64 -27.57 -41.32 25.60
CA GLU A 64 -28.25 -42.37 26.39
C GLU A 64 -27.36 -43.58 26.77
N ASP A 65 -26.17 -43.70 26.19
CA ASP A 65 -25.14 -44.70 26.50
C ASP A 65 -23.99 -44.18 27.41
N GLY A 66 -24.14 -42.99 28.01
CA GLY A 66 -23.20 -42.45 29.01
C GLY A 66 -21.88 -41.90 28.46
N ALA A 67 -21.79 -41.66 27.15
CA ALA A 67 -20.64 -41.00 26.53
C ALA A 67 -20.88 -39.48 26.44
N ARG A 68 -19.93 -38.68 26.94
CA ARG A 68 -19.96 -37.21 26.86
C ARG A 68 -19.44 -36.75 25.50
N ALA A 69 -20.26 -36.05 24.72
CA ALA A 69 -19.86 -35.42 23.47
C ALA A 69 -20.09 -33.90 23.53
N VAL A 70 -19.05 -33.12 23.22
CA VAL A 70 -19.15 -31.66 23.10
C VAL A 70 -19.68 -31.34 21.71
N VAL A 71 -20.93 -30.86 21.61
CA VAL A 71 -21.60 -30.59 20.33
C VAL A 71 -21.77 -29.08 20.12
N MET A 72 -21.28 -28.60 18.99
CA MET A 72 -21.40 -27.21 18.57
C MET A 72 -22.79 -26.96 17.94
N LYS A 73 -23.74 -26.37 18.67
CA LYS A 73 -25.09 -26.07 18.16
C LYS A 73 -25.23 -24.61 17.71
N ARG A 74 -25.81 -24.39 16.53
CA ARG A 74 -26.27 -23.08 16.04
C ARG A 74 -27.71 -22.81 16.48
N ALA A 75 -28.01 -21.59 16.93
CA ALA A 75 -29.40 -21.15 17.13
C ALA A 75 -30.21 -21.20 15.80
N PRO A 76 -31.44 -21.74 15.79
CA PRO A 76 -32.17 -22.03 14.56
C PRO A 76 -32.81 -20.77 13.94
N ARG A 77 -32.30 -20.32 12.78
CA ARG A 77 -32.97 -19.31 11.95
C ARG A 77 -33.72 -19.97 10.80
N ARG A 78 -35.06 -19.89 10.81
CA ARG A 78 -35.97 -20.35 9.74
C ARG A 78 -35.58 -19.74 8.39
N ARG A 79 -35.18 -20.56 7.41
CA ARG A 79 -35.03 -20.17 5.99
C ARG A 79 -36.17 -20.73 5.16
N LYS A 80 -36.87 -19.86 4.42
CA LYS A 80 -37.86 -20.22 3.40
C LYS A 80 -37.13 -20.61 2.11
N LYS A 81 -37.35 -21.83 1.61
CA LYS A 81 -36.80 -22.34 0.34
C LYS A 81 -37.38 -21.58 -0.86
N THR A 82 -36.52 -21.12 -1.76
CA THR A 82 -36.88 -20.92 -3.17
C THR A 82 -35.84 -21.65 -4.01
N ILE A 83 -36.32 -22.70 -4.69
CA ILE A 83 -35.59 -23.52 -5.65
C ILE A 83 -35.61 -22.77 -6.99
N SER A 84 -34.46 -22.59 -7.61
CA SER A 84 -34.36 -22.39 -9.06
C SER A 84 -33.16 -23.19 -9.54
N GLU A 85 -33.46 -24.32 -10.17
CA GLU A 85 -32.50 -25.13 -10.90
C GLU A 85 -32.03 -24.35 -12.12
N ASP A 86 -30.71 -24.20 -12.26
CA ASP A 86 -30.12 -23.86 -13.54
C ASP A 86 -28.95 -24.83 -13.76
N GLN A 87 -29.24 -25.87 -14.55
CA GLN A 87 -28.28 -26.87 -14.96
C GLN A 87 -27.42 -26.29 -16.08
N SER A 88 -26.33 -25.62 -15.71
CA SER A 88 -25.15 -25.53 -16.57
C SER A 88 -24.10 -26.47 -15.99
N SER A 89 -23.62 -27.42 -16.80
CA SER A 89 -22.50 -28.31 -16.54
C SER A 89 -21.20 -27.53 -16.29
N ASN A 90 -21.12 -26.89 -15.13
CA ASN A 90 -19.90 -26.31 -14.64
C ASN A 90 -19.11 -27.49 -14.05
N ILE A 91 -17.94 -27.80 -14.63
CA ILE A 91 -16.91 -28.57 -13.93
C ILE A 91 -16.43 -27.66 -12.80
N GLY A 92 -17.30 -27.46 -11.81
CA GLY A 92 -17.16 -26.48 -10.77
C GLY A 92 -16.23 -27.02 -9.71
N GLY A 93 -15.16 -26.28 -9.43
CA GLY A 93 -14.31 -26.56 -8.28
C GLY A 93 -15.12 -26.57 -6.98
N ILE A 94 -14.59 -27.24 -5.96
CA ILE A 94 -15.19 -27.27 -4.62
C ILE A 94 -15.01 -25.88 -4.00
N ASP A 95 -16.11 -25.21 -3.69
CA ASP A 95 -16.12 -23.96 -2.94
C ASP A 95 -16.00 -24.24 -1.44
N TYR A 96 -14.82 -24.02 -0.88
CA TYR A 96 -14.59 -24.12 0.57
C TYR A 96 -15.18 -22.91 1.33
N PRO A 97 -15.73 -23.11 2.54
CA PRO A 97 -16.10 -22.03 3.45
C PRO A 97 -14.99 -21.01 3.67
N LEU A 98 -15.37 -19.75 3.93
CA LEU A 98 -14.41 -18.67 4.18
C LEU A 98 -13.50 -18.95 5.38
N ASP A 99 -13.99 -19.66 6.39
CA ASP A 99 -13.23 -19.99 7.59
C ASP A 99 -11.97 -20.81 7.26
N ILE A 100 -12.06 -21.74 6.31
CA ILE A 100 -10.91 -22.52 5.83
C ILE A 100 -9.87 -21.59 5.17
N TRP A 101 -10.32 -20.62 4.38
CA TRP A 101 -9.41 -19.65 3.77
C TRP A 101 -8.74 -18.75 4.81
N PHE A 102 -9.44 -18.37 5.89
CA PHE A 102 -8.82 -17.65 7.00
C PHE A 102 -7.78 -18.50 7.72
N LEU A 103 -8.08 -19.76 8.05
CA LEU A 103 -7.12 -20.68 8.67
C LEU A 103 -5.87 -20.87 7.81
N ILE A 104 -6.04 -21.06 6.49
CA ILE A 104 -4.90 -21.15 5.57
C ILE A 104 -4.10 -19.84 5.56
N SER A 105 -4.79 -18.70 5.56
CA SER A 105 -4.16 -17.38 5.48
C SER A 105 -3.20 -17.09 6.64
N GLU A 106 -3.43 -17.68 7.81
CA GLU A 106 -2.57 -17.52 8.98
C GLU A 106 -1.15 -18.06 8.78
N HIS A 107 -1.00 -19.00 7.84
CA HIS A 107 0.27 -19.67 7.53
C HIS A 107 0.99 -19.04 6.33
N ILE A 108 0.35 -18.16 5.57
CA ILE A 108 0.93 -17.52 4.39
C ILE A 108 2.09 -16.60 4.79
N ARG A 109 3.21 -16.72 4.08
CA ARG A 109 4.37 -15.83 4.25
C ARG A 109 4.14 -14.51 3.50
N PRO A 110 4.75 -13.40 3.93
CA PRO A 110 4.65 -12.13 3.23
C PRO A 110 4.90 -12.21 1.72
N GLU A 111 5.88 -12.99 1.25
CA GLU A 111 6.18 -13.17 -0.17
C GLU A 111 5.04 -13.80 -0.96
N ASP A 112 4.27 -14.67 -0.32
CA ASP A 112 3.28 -15.55 -0.95
C ASP A 112 1.87 -14.95 -0.95
N VAL A 113 1.68 -13.75 -0.39
CA VAL A 113 0.37 -13.07 -0.29
C VAL A 113 -0.28 -12.91 -1.66
N SER A 114 0.49 -12.58 -2.69
CA SER A 114 0.00 -12.40 -4.06
C SER A 114 -0.44 -13.71 -4.69
N ILE A 115 0.31 -14.78 -4.41
CA ILE A 115 0.03 -16.13 -4.90
C ILE A 115 -1.26 -16.62 -4.24
N PHE A 116 -1.37 -16.46 -2.92
CA PHE A 116 -2.57 -16.79 -2.15
C PHE A 116 -3.80 -16.03 -2.67
N ALA A 117 -3.71 -14.70 -2.82
CA ALA A 117 -4.80 -13.88 -3.36
C ALA A 117 -5.22 -14.31 -4.79
N GLY A 118 -4.29 -14.86 -5.57
CA GLY A 118 -4.53 -15.33 -6.93
C GLY A 118 -5.21 -16.69 -7.04
N ILE A 119 -5.34 -17.46 -5.95
CA ILE A 119 -5.92 -18.81 -5.98
C ILE A 119 -7.40 -18.77 -6.38
N CYS A 120 -8.20 -17.96 -5.69
CA CYS A 120 -9.64 -17.85 -5.93
C CYS A 120 -10.21 -16.55 -5.33
N LYS A 121 -11.51 -16.31 -5.56
CA LYS A 121 -12.22 -15.13 -5.03
C LYS A 121 -12.25 -15.08 -3.50
N SER A 122 -12.35 -16.25 -2.85
CA SER A 122 -12.37 -16.34 -1.38
C SER A 122 -11.01 -15.99 -0.78
N ALA A 123 -9.92 -16.51 -1.35
CA ALA A 123 -8.56 -16.16 -0.94
C ALA A 123 -8.28 -14.67 -1.16
N LEU A 124 -8.67 -14.13 -2.32
CA LEU A 124 -8.60 -12.69 -2.59
C LEU A 124 -9.36 -11.89 -1.53
N HIS A 125 -10.61 -12.28 -1.23
CA HIS A 125 -11.42 -11.62 -0.21
C HIS A 125 -10.72 -11.58 1.15
N VAL A 126 -10.15 -12.71 1.60
CA VAL A 126 -9.39 -12.78 2.86
C VAL A 126 -8.25 -11.76 2.88
N THR A 127 -7.48 -11.63 1.80
CA THR A 127 -6.38 -10.64 1.71
C THR A 127 -6.83 -9.18 1.71
N ASN A 128 -8.13 -8.91 1.63
CA ASN A 128 -8.70 -7.57 1.68
C ASN A 128 -9.28 -7.21 3.05
N THR A 129 -9.22 -8.15 4.00
CA THR A 129 -9.74 -7.94 5.35
C THR A 129 -8.68 -7.38 6.27
N ALA A 130 -9.11 -6.63 7.29
CA ALA A 130 -8.22 -6.15 8.35
C ALA A 130 -7.58 -7.31 9.11
N LYS A 131 -8.36 -8.35 9.43
CA LYS A 131 -7.90 -9.56 10.16
C LYS A 131 -6.64 -10.15 9.53
N PHE A 132 -6.62 -10.31 8.21
CA PHE A 132 -5.47 -10.83 7.49
C PHE A 132 -4.21 -9.98 7.70
N TRP A 133 -4.31 -8.66 7.49
CA TRP A 133 -3.15 -7.76 7.61
C TRP A 133 -2.67 -7.61 9.06
N PHE A 134 -3.60 -7.54 10.02
CA PHE A 134 -3.27 -7.55 11.45
C PHE A 134 -2.51 -8.80 11.84
N HIS A 135 -3.02 -9.97 11.45
CA HIS A 135 -2.36 -11.24 11.75
C HIS A 135 -0.97 -11.32 11.13
N LEU A 136 -0.85 -10.93 9.85
CA LEU A 136 0.42 -10.92 9.14
C LEU A 136 1.45 -10.00 9.82
N TYR A 137 1.02 -8.81 10.25
CA TYR A 137 1.86 -7.89 11.02
C TYR A 137 2.27 -8.49 12.36
N LYS A 138 1.31 -8.97 13.16
CA LYS A 138 1.55 -9.54 14.49
C LYS A 138 2.53 -10.72 14.43
N ARG A 139 2.34 -11.62 13.46
CA ARG A 139 3.18 -12.81 13.27
C ARG A 139 4.64 -12.46 12.97
N HIS A 140 4.88 -11.36 12.26
CA HIS A 140 6.22 -10.96 11.80
C HIS A 140 6.78 -9.73 12.51
N TYR A 141 6.06 -9.18 13.50
CA TYR A 141 6.50 -8.00 14.21
C TYR A 141 7.78 -8.27 14.99
N ARG A 142 8.75 -7.38 14.81
CA ARG A 142 9.99 -7.35 15.59
C ARG A 142 10.33 -5.89 15.84
N SER A 143 10.70 -5.57 17.07
CA SER A 143 11.21 -4.24 17.38
C SER A 143 12.52 -4.03 16.62
N VAL A 144 12.54 -3.02 15.76
CA VAL A 144 13.71 -2.67 14.95
C VAL A 144 14.01 -1.17 15.09
N PRO A 145 15.30 -0.79 15.11
CA PRO A 145 15.67 0.61 15.16
C PRO A 145 15.20 1.32 13.90
N ASN A 146 14.75 2.56 14.03
CA ASN A 146 14.25 3.42 12.95
C ASN A 146 12.90 3.00 12.33
N LEU A 147 12.12 2.13 12.99
CA LEU A 147 10.73 1.92 12.58
C LEU A 147 9.92 3.21 12.83
N PRO A 148 9.34 3.83 11.79
CA PRO A 148 8.55 5.05 11.94
C PRO A 148 7.37 4.87 12.90
N GLU A 149 7.04 5.91 13.66
CA GLU A 149 5.97 5.91 14.67
C GLU A 149 4.64 5.35 14.15
N ARG A 150 4.23 5.75 12.93
CA ARG A 150 2.99 5.26 12.30
C ARG A 150 2.96 3.75 12.02
N LEU A 151 4.12 3.09 12.02
CA LEU A 151 4.25 1.65 11.78
C LEU A 151 4.45 0.85 13.07
N GLN A 152 4.48 1.54 14.22
CA GLN A 152 4.53 0.92 15.54
C GLN A 152 3.16 0.32 15.91
N PRO A 153 3.13 -0.74 16.74
CA PRO A 153 1.89 -1.46 17.07
C PRO A 153 0.75 -0.56 17.55
N GLU A 154 1.08 0.49 18.31
CA GLU A 154 0.11 1.44 18.88
C GLU A 154 -0.65 2.21 17.78
N CYS A 155 -0.02 2.43 16.63
CA CYS A 155 -0.62 3.10 15.49
C CYS A 155 -1.34 2.13 14.53
N MET A 156 -1.05 0.83 14.61
CA MET A 156 -1.59 -0.17 13.68
C MET A 156 -3.06 -0.51 13.96
N VAL A 157 -3.63 -0.11 15.10
CA VAL A 157 -5.05 -0.32 15.45
C VAL A 157 -6.01 0.35 14.45
N ARG A 158 -5.54 1.34 13.70
CA ARG A 158 -6.35 2.07 12.70
C ARG A 158 -6.54 1.21 11.45
N LEU A 159 -7.80 0.99 11.07
CA LEU A 159 -8.15 0.25 9.85
C LEU A 159 -7.70 0.98 8.58
N TYR A 160 -7.86 2.29 8.55
CA TYR A 160 -7.55 3.11 7.39
C TYR A 160 -6.09 2.96 6.94
N GLY A 161 -5.90 2.41 5.74
CA GLY A 161 -4.59 2.16 5.15
C GLY A 161 -3.73 1.12 5.89
N LEU A 162 -4.35 0.26 6.71
CA LEU A 162 -3.66 -0.79 7.47
C LEU A 162 -2.78 -1.64 6.56
N ARG A 163 -3.28 -2.07 5.40
CA ARG A 163 -2.50 -2.86 4.42
C ARG A 163 -1.20 -2.13 4.05
N THR A 164 -1.30 -0.85 3.72
CA THR A 164 -0.16 -0.01 3.34
C THR A 164 0.85 0.08 4.47
N CYS A 165 0.39 0.27 5.70
CA CYS A 165 1.24 0.29 6.89
C CYS A 165 1.94 -1.07 7.12
N VAL A 166 1.22 -2.18 7.01
CA VAL A 166 1.79 -3.53 7.19
C VAL A 166 2.85 -3.81 6.13
N ILE A 167 2.56 -3.51 4.86
CA ILE A 167 3.53 -3.70 3.76
C ILE A 167 4.80 -2.88 4.02
N ARG A 168 4.67 -1.62 4.45
CA ARG A 168 5.84 -0.79 4.81
C ARG A 168 6.60 -1.39 5.99
N ALA A 169 5.91 -1.77 7.06
CA ALA A 169 6.54 -2.31 8.26
C ALA A 169 7.35 -3.59 7.96
N LEU A 170 6.80 -4.47 7.13
CA LEU A 170 7.49 -5.68 6.70
C LEU A 170 8.83 -5.38 6.00
N HIS A 171 8.96 -4.27 5.27
CA HIS A 171 10.23 -3.88 4.66
C HIS A 171 11.29 -3.39 5.68
N PHE A 172 10.90 -3.08 6.91
CA PHE A 172 11.82 -2.78 8.01
C PHE A 172 12.20 -4.02 8.82
N MET A 173 11.27 -4.95 9.03
CA MET A 173 11.42 -6.02 10.04
C MET A 173 11.48 -7.44 9.48
N TYR A 174 11.00 -7.68 8.26
CA TYR A 174 10.95 -9.02 7.68
C TYR A 174 12.24 -9.33 6.89
N PRO A 175 13.09 -10.27 7.34
CA PRO A 175 14.44 -10.44 6.80
C PRO A 175 14.51 -10.66 5.28
N PRO A 176 13.63 -11.45 4.64
CA PRO A 176 13.63 -11.60 3.19
C PRO A 176 13.45 -10.29 2.42
N PHE A 177 12.63 -9.36 2.92
CA PHE A 177 12.46 -8.04 2.29
C PHE A 177 13.60 -7.09 2.60
N VAL A 178 14.05 -7.06 3.86
CA VAL A 178 15.20 -6.25 4.28
C VAL A 178 16.45 -6.62 3.47
N ASN A 179 16.69 -7.91 3.26
CA ASN A 179 17.85 -8.39 2.51
C ASN A 179 17.74 -8.07 1.02
N LYS A 180 16.54 -8.14 0.43
CA LYS A 180 16.30 -7.73 -0.97
C LYS A 180 16.63 -6.25 -1.17
N VAL A 181 16.23 -5.40 -0.24
CA VAL A 181 16.53 -3.96 -0.29
C VAL A 181 18.04 -3.71 -0.14
N LYS A 182 18.70 -4.38 0.81
CA LYS A 182 20.15 -4.21 1.05
C LYS A 182 21.04 -4.70 -0.09
N ALA A 183 20.60 -5.70 -0.84
CA ALA A 183 21.37 -6.27 -1.94
C ALA A 183 21.50 -5.34 -3.16
N ILE A 184 20.75 -4.24 -3.21
CA ILE A 184 20.76 -3.31 -4.34
C ILE A 184 21.84 -2.24 -4.09
N THR A 185 22.97 -2.36 -4.79
CA THR A 185 24.22 -1.68 -4.40
C THR A 185 24.45 -0.30 -5.01
N THR A 186 23.81 0.09 -6.12
CA THR A 186 23.91 1.44 -6.72
C THR A 186 22.92 1.54 -7.89
N PHE A 187 22.25 2.68 -8.10
CA PHE A 187 21.19 2.87 -9.13
C PHE A 187 19.99 1.94 -8.93
N GLU A 188 19.15 2.28 -7.94
CA GLU A 188 18.09 1.41 -7.42
C GLU A 188 16.97 1.07 -8.43
N GLU A 189 16.89 1.79 -9.55
CA GLU A 189 16.04 1.51 -10.71
C GLU A 189 16.41 2.53 -11.80
N ASP A 190 16.09 2.25 -13.07
CA ASP A 190 16.33 3.20 -14.16
C ASP A 190 15.45 4.46 -13.99
N PRO A 191 16.05 5.66 -13.85
CA PRO A 191 15.30 6.93 -13.75
C PRO A 191 14.32 7.17 -14.91
N HIS A 192 14.54 6.58 -16.09
CA HIS A 192 13.62 6.71 -17.23
C HIS A 192 12.20 6.17 -16.94
N VAL A 193 12.04 5.25 -15.96
CA VAL A 193 10.73 4.75 -15.49
C VAL A 193 9.83 5.85 -14.91
N LEU A 194 10.43 6.99 -14.56
CA LEU A 194 9.73 8.14 -13.99
C LEU A 194 9.14 9.09 -15.03
N THR A 195 9.43 8.89 -16.31
CA THR A 195 8.92 9.72 -17.39
C THR A 195 7.38 9.70 -17.43
N LYS A 196 6.76 10.83 -17.79
CA LYS A 196 5.30 11.05 -17.79
C LYS A 196 4.63 11.02 -16.41
N ARG A 197 5.41 11.29 -15.34
CA ARG A 197 4.88 11.44 -13.97
C ARG A 197 4.96 12.90 -13.54
N GLN A 198 3.96 13.36 -12.79
CA GLN A 198 3.89 14.73 -12.28
C GLN A 198 4.67 14.87 -10.96
N CYS A 199 5.47 15.92 -10.83
CA CYS A 199 6.13 16.28 -9.59
C CYS A 199 5.13 16.87 -8.61
N VAL A 200 4.84 16.15 -7.52
CA VAL A 200 3.89 16.57 -6.49
C VAL A 200 4.58 17.13 -5.24
N LEU A 201 5.87 16.81 -5.05
CA LEU A 201 6.67 17.33 -3.96
C LEU A 201 8.14 17.34 -4.35
N MET A 202 8.88 18.37 -3.93
CA MET A 202 10.34 18.43 -4.03
C MET A 202 10.92 19.01 -2.74
N TRP A 203 12.06 18.49 -2.31
CA TRP A 203 12.78 19.01 -1.15
C TRP A 203 14.26 18.66 -1.24
N ILE A 204 15.06 19.35 -0.46
CA ILE A 204 16.52 19.22 -0.42
C ILE A 204 16.94 18.96 1.02
N LYS A 205 17.91 18.05 1.23
CA LYS A 205 18.46 17.74 2.54
C LYS A 205 19.99 17.73 2.49
N LYS A 206 20.63 18.47 3.41
CA LYS A 206 22.08 18.38 3.63
C LYS A 206 22.39 17.14 4.48
N CYS A 207 23.34 16.31 4.03
CA CYS A 207 23.80 15.12 4.73
C CYS A 207 25.33 15.09 4.76
N LYS A 208 25.94 15.37 5.92
CA LYS A 208 27.41 15.44 6.08
C LYS A 208 28.02 16.37 5.01
N ASN A 209 28.72 15.79 4.03
CA ASN A 209 29.42 16.48 2.94
C ASN A 209 28.71 16.30 1.58
N GLN A 210 27.41 15.99 1.57
CA GLN A 210 26.63 15.74 0.37
C GLN A 210 25.24 16.38 0.48
N TRP A 211 24.61 16.59 -0.68
CA TRP A 211 23.29 17.17 -0.82
C TRP A 211 22.36 16.16 -1.50
N LEU A 212 21.22 15.89 -0.87
CA LEU A 212 20.20 15.01 -1.39
C LEU A 212 19.04 15.85 -1.94
N PHE A 213 18.77 15.65 -3.22
CA PHE A 213 17.62 16.22 -3.92
C PHE A 213 16.56 15.15 -4.06
N PHE A 214 15.32 15.52 -3.73
CA PHE A 214 14.21 14.59 -3.82
C PHE A 214 13.09 15.14 -4.69
N PHE A 215 12.55 14.28 -5.55
CA PHE A 215 11.38 14.56 -6.37
C PHE A 215 10.36 13.43 -6.19
N LYS A 216 9.23 13.73 -5.56
CA LYS A 216 8.09 12.81 -5.48
C LYS A 216 7.27 12.95 -6.76
N LEU A 217 7.25 11.88 -7.54
CA LEU A 217 6.64 11.83 -8.86
C LEU A 217 5.43 10.89 -8.83
N LYS A 218 4.25 11.43 -9.13
CA LYS A 218 2.98 10.70 -9.14
C LYS A 218 2.62 10.32 -10.57
N GLN A 219 2.26 9.05 -10.77
CA GLN A 219 1.73 8.60 -12.04
C GLN A 219 0.41 9.31 -12.34
N SER A 220 0.36 9.96 -13.50
CA SER A 220 -0.86 10.63 -13.95
C SER A 220 -1.96 9.60 -14.22
N ARG A 221 -3.17 9.86 -13.71
CA ARG A 221 -4.34 8.97 -13.85
C ARG A 221 -5.23 9.37 -15.02
N PHE A 222 -4.67 9.85 -16.14
CA PHE A 222 -5.47 10.03 -17.36
C PHE A 222 -5.86 8.68 -17.91
N VAL A 223 -7.01 8.19 -17.45
CA VAL A 223 -7.76 7.20 -18.17
C VAL A 223 -8.47 7.94 -19.30
N ILE A 224 -7.76 8.12 -20.42
CA ILE A 224 -8.42 8.37 -21.69
C ILE A 224 -9.34 7.15 -21.91
N GLY A 225 -10.65 7.32 -21.73
CA GLY A 225 -11.64 6.28 -22.02
C GLY A 225 -12.41 5.65 -20.84
N ARG A 226 -12.52 6.27 -19.66
CA ARG A 226 -13.66 5.93 -18.78
C ARG A 226 -14.86 6.75 -19.23
N GLY A 227 -15.83 6.04 -19.81
CA GLY A 227 -17.17 6.55 -20.13
C GLY A 227 -17.86 7.20 -18.91
N PRO A 228 -19.08 7.74 -19.11
CA PRO A 228 -19.72 8.63 -18.15
C PRO A 228 -19.64 8.06 -16.75
N ALA A 229 -19.11 8.86 -15.83
CA ALA A 229 -18.97 8.53 -14.43
C ALA A 229 -20.27 7.90 -13.93
N ILE A 230 -20.27 6.58 -13.73
CA ILE A 230 -21.23 5.94 -12.84
C ILE A 230 -21.07 6.74 -11.55
N LYS A 231 -22.12 7.45 -11.13
CA LYS A 231 -22.14 8.26 -9.91
C LYS A 231 -21.69 7.35 -8.76
N ALA A 232 -20.39 7.35 -8.49
CA ALA A 232 -19.82 6.64 -7.38
C ALA A 232 -20.37 7.38 -6.17
N ARG A 233 -21.25 6.69 -5.41
CA ARG A 233 -21.69 7.16 -4.11
C ARG A 233 -20.42 7.58 -3.36
N GLN A 234 -20.34 8.85 -2.97
CA GLN A 234 -19.26 9.30 -2.09
C GLN A 234 -19.36 8.44 -0.83
N PRO A 235 -18.31 7.68 -0.49
CA PRO A 235 -18.31 6.89 0.73
C PRO A 235 -18.48 7.83 1.92
N ASP A 236 -19.24 7.39 2.92
CA ASP A 236 -19.33 8.12 4.18
C ASP A 236 -17.96 8.11 4.89
N LEU A 237 -17.70 9.07 5.78
CA LEU A 237 -16.45 9.18 6.52
C LEU A 237 -16.11 7.88 7.26
N LEU A 238 -17.12 7.18 7.78
CA LEU A 238 -16.93 5.89 8.43
C LEU A 238 -16.49 4.78 7.44
N GLU A 239 -17.11 4.72 6.24
CA GLU A 239 -16.69 3.77 5.17
C GLU A 239 -15.27 4.07 4.70
N MET A 240 -14.86 5.35 4.72
CA MET A 240 -13.47 5.72 4.43
C MET A 240 -12.51 5.29 5.54
N LEU A 241 -12.84 5.48 6.81
CA LEU A 241 -11.98 5.10 7.93
C LEU A 241 -11.79 3.58 8.06
N GLU A 242 -12.72 2.80 7.52
CA GLU A 242 -12.64 1.33 7.46
C GLU A 242 -11.87 0.81 6.23
N ASP A 243 -11.44 1.68 5.31
CA ASP A 243 -10.71 1.28 4.10
C ASP A 243 -9.28 0.82 4.41
N VAL A 244 -9.16 -0.49 4.67
CA VAL A 244 -7.88 -1.21 4.86
C VAL A 244 -6.91 -1.02 3.70
N SER A 245 -7.42 -0.83 2.48
CA SER A 245 -6.64 -0.77 1.25
C SER A 245 -6.17 0.63 0.86
N SER A 246 -6.52 1.65 1.63
CA SER A 246 -6.23 3.03 1.28
C SER A 246 -4.73 3.33 1.25
N ASN A 247 -4.25 3.87 0.12
CA ASN A 247 -2.86 4.26 -0.05
C ASN A 247 -2.75 5.65 -0.71
N HIS A 248 -2.31 6.66 0.05
CA HIS A 248 -2.09 8.02 -0.46
C HIS A 248 -0.91 8.12 -1.43
N ASP A 249 0.07 7.23 -1.25
CA ASP A 249 1.28 7.16 -2.05
C ASP A 249 1.13 6.20 -3.23
N GLU A 250 -0.10 5.71 -3.49
CA GLU A 250 -0.40 4.83 -4.63
C GLU A 250 0.00 5.49 -5.95
N GLY A 251 0.84 4.79 -6.72
CA GLY A 251 1.39 5.29 -7.97
C GLY A 251 2.44 6.41 -7.82
N CYS A 252 2.88 6.72 -6.60
CA CYS A 252 4.00 7.62 -6.35
C CYS A 252 5.32 6.87 -6.30
N LYS A 253 6.36 7.45 -6.88
CA LYS A 253 7.76 7.06 -6.69
C LYS A 253 8.56 8.29 -6.28
N VAL A 254 9.64 8.12 -5.52
CA VAL A 254 10.54 9.21 -5.13
C VAL A 254 11.89 9.02 -5.82
N LEU A 255 12.28 9.99 -6.64
CA LEU A 255 13.64 10.10 -7.14
C LEU A 255 14.50 10.78 -6.08
N GLN A 256 15.52 10.08 -5.59
CA GLN A 256 16.54 10.63 -4.71
C GLN A 256 17.86 10.73 -5.49
N VAL A 257 18.42 11.94 -5.57
CA VAL A 257 19.69 12.23 -6.23
C VAL A 257 20.67 12.77 -5.21
N THR A 258 21.85 12.16 -5.11
CA THR A 258 22.91 12.59 -4.20
C THR A 258 23.99 13.31 -4.99
N CYS A 259 24.25 14.57 -4.65
CA CYS A 259 25.30 15.40 -5.25
C CYS A 259 26.36 15.77 -4.20
N LEU A 260 27.58 16.09 -4.64
CA LEU A 260 28.63 16.59 -3.74
C LEU A 260 28.32 18.01 -3.26
N ASN A 261 27.83 18.85 -4.17
CA ASN A 261 27.62 20.27 -3.93
C ASN A 261 26.14 20.61 -3.89
N TYR A 262 25.81 21.74 -3.26
CA TYR A 262 24.50 22.34 -3.40
C TYR A 262 24.35 22.91 -4.82
N ILE A 263 23.17 22.73 -5.39
CA ILE A 263 22.82 23.17 -6.74
C ILE A 263 21.47 23.86 -6.62
N SER A 264 21.41 25.13 -7.00
CA SER A 264 20.15 25.84 -7.07
C SER A 264 19.34 25.31 -8.25
N ILE A 265 18.10 24.87 -7.99
CA ILE A 265 17.22 24.29 -9.00
C ILE A 265 15.89 25.04 -9.04
N PRO A 266 15.26 25.18 -10.21
CA PRO A 266 13.94 25.80 -10.32
C PRO A 266 12.87 24.96 -9.61
N VAL A 267 11.78 25.62 -9.19
CA VAL A 267 10.61 24.93 -8.64
C VAL A 267 9.87 24.24 -9.78
N VAL A 268 9.76 22.91 -9.69
CA VAL A 268 9.13 22.06 -10.73
C VAL A 268 7.83 21.39 -10.24
N LEU A 269 7.30 21.85 -9.11
CA LEU A 269 6.02 21.35 -8.56
C LEU A 269 4.89 21.56 -9.57
N GLY A 270 4.06 20.52 -9.75
CA GLY A 270 2.97 20.49 -10.72
C GLY A 270 3.38 20.17 -12.14
N LEU A 271 4.68 20.21 -12.47
CA LEU A 271 5.17 19.88 -13.82
C LEU A 271 5.35 18.36 -14.00
N THR A 272 5.23 17.92 -15.25
CA THR A 272 5.42 16.52 -15.64
C THR A 272 6.85 16.30 -16.11
N LEU A 273 7.50 15.22 -15.64
CA LEU A 273 8.82 14.82 -16.10
C LEU A 273 8.70 14.29 -17.53
N CYS A 274 9.11 15.08 -18.52
CA CYS A 274 9.01 14.71 -19.93
C CYS A 274 10.21 13.89 -20.42
N SER A 275 11.42 14.14 -19.90
CA SER A 275 12.60 13.35 -20.23
C SER A 275 13.62 13.31 -19.10
N VAL A 276 14.43 12.25 -19.10
CA VAL A 276 15.59 12.07 -18.23
C VAL A 276 16.79 11.82 -19.13
N SER A 277 17.93 12.41 -18.80
CA SER A 277 19.20 12.14 -19.49
C SER A 277 20.31 12.02 -18.46
N LEU A 278 21.07 10.93 -18.54
CA LEU A 278 22.21 10.66 -17.68
C LEU A 278 23.47 10.68 -18.55
N THR A 279 24.34 11.66 -18.30
CA THR A 279 25.61 11.83 -19.02
C THR A 279 26.78 11.81 -18.02
N LEU A 280 28.01 11.84 -18.51
CA LEU A 280 29.20 11.97 -17.65
C LEU A 280 29.51 13.44 -17.36
N SER A 281 29.93 13.73 -16.13
CA SER A 281 30.39 15.05 -15.69
C SER A 281 31.76 15.40 -16.29
N GLN A 282 32.13 16.67 -16.22
CA GLN A 282 33.46 17.15 -16.63
C GLN A 282 34.54 16.48 -15.77
N GLY A 283 35.42 15.71 -16.42
CA GLY A 283 36.44 14.88 -15.75
C GLY A 283 36.06 13.39 -15.60
N LEU A 284 34.89 12.96 -16.10
CA LEU A 284 34.47 11.55 -16.23
C LEU A 284 34.41 10.74 -14.92
N ARG A 285 34.46 11.40 -13.76
CA ARG A 285 34.43 10.75 -12.43
C ARG A 285 33.03 10.63 -11.84
N PHE A 286 32.11 11.51 -12.26
CA PHE A 286 30.75 11.60 -11.74
C PHE A 286 29.76 11.63 -12.89
N HIS A 287 28.48 11.44 -12.57
CA HIS A 287 27.40 11.57 -13.54
C HIS A 287 26.83 13.00 -13.52
N ARG A 288 26.24 13.40 -14.64
CA ARG A 288 25.43 14.59 -14.80
C ARG A 288 24.01 14.14 -15.15
N LEU A 289 23.05 14.46 -14.29
CA LEU A 289 21.65 14.14 -14.49
C LEU A 289 20.91 15.39 -14.98
N GLN A 290 20.18 15.26 -16.08
CA GLN A 290 19.28 16.27 -16.60
C GLN A 290 17.85 15.75 -16.57
N LEU A 291 16.96 16.51 -15.97
CA LEU A 291 15.53 16.24 -15.89
C LEU A 291 14.81 17.38 -16.61
N LEU A 292 14.02 17.07 -17.62
CA LEU A 292 13.21 18.07 -18.31
C LEU A 292 11.78 18.00 -17.80
N PHE A 293 11.34 19.04 -17.10
CA PHE A 293 9.97 19.17 -16.64
C PHE A 293 9.17 20.06 -17.58
N GLY A 294 7.95 19.66 -17.92
CA GLY A 294 7.07 20.43 -18.81
C GLY A 294 5.60 20.28 -18.46
N SER A 295 4.75 20.98 -19.20
CA SER A 295 3.31 20.76 -19.13
C SER A 295 2.96 19.35 -19.60
N GLU A 296 1.92 18.77 -19.03
CA GLU A 296 1.49 17.41 -19.35
C GLU A 296 1.21 17.23 -20.85
N HIS A 297 0.57 18.22 -21.49
CA HIS A 297 0.29 18.22 -22.94
C HIS A 297 1.57 18.15 -23.78
N SER A 298 2.67 18.75 -23.31
CA SER A 298 3.96 18.77 -24.01
C SER A 298 4.65 17.39 -23.97
N CYS A 299 4.44 16.60 -22.91
CA CYS A 299 5.10 15.29 -22.77
C CYS A 299 4.43 14.16 -23.59
N TYR A 300 3.21 14.35 -24.10
CA TYR A 300 2.46 13.34 -24.87
C TYR A 300 2.48 13.58 -26.38
N THR A 301 2.79 14.81 -26.84
CA THR A 301 2.98 15.10 -28.26
C THR A 301 4.37 14.64 -28.69
N LEU A 302 4.40 13.50 -29.37
CA LEU A 302 5.60 12.88 -29.93
C LEU A 302 6.30 13.84 -30.91
N GLY A 303 7.54 14.23 -30.62
CA GLY A 303 8.48 14.69 -31.66
C GLY A 303 8.55 16.18 -31.99
N SER A 304 7.92 17.10 -31.26
CA SER A 304 8.17 18.54 -31.50
C SER A 304 9.37 19.04 -30.68
N SER A 305 10.51 19.10 -31.35
CA SER A 305 11.72 19.81 -30.95
C SER A 305 11.52 21.34 -30.99
N SER A 306 10.53 21.87 -30.28
CA SER A 306 10.23 23.31 -30.32
C SER A 306 10.10 23.87 -28.92
N SER A 307 11.22 24.36 -28.40
CA SER A 307 11.41 25.70 -27.78
C SER A 307 10.31 26.34 -26.92
N LEU A 308 9.36 25.59 -26.37
CA LEU A 308 8.26 26.12 -25.55
C LEU A 308 8.26 25.48 -24.16
N GLY A 309 9.02 26.09 -23.25
CA GLY A 309 8.64 26.17 -21.83
C GLY A 309 8.95 24.97 -20.94
N GLY A 310 9.86 24.08 -21.33
CA GLY A 310 10.39 23.08 -20.41
C GLY A 310 11.31 23.73 -19.36
N SER A 311 11.18 23.37 -18.09
CA SER A 311 12.07 23.74 -17.00
C SER A 311 13.15 22.65 -16.84
N PRO A 312 14.38 22.86 -17.35
CA PRO A 312 15.45 21.89 -17.16
C PRO A 312 16.00 21.98 -15.74
N VAL A 313 16.13 20.83 -15.08
CA VAL A 313 16.85 20.67 -13.83
C VAL A 313 18.11 19.89 -14.13
N VAL A 314 19.27 20.52 -13.90
CA VAL A 314 20.58 19.89 -14.12
C VAL A 314 21.26 19.69 -12.78
N LEU A 315 21.63 18.45 -12.48
CA LEU A 315 22.36 18.07 -11.28
C LEU A 315 23.74 17.52 -11.70
N ASP A 316 24.80 18.15 -11.22
CA ASP A 316 26.21 17.85 -11.54
C ASP A 316 27.11 18.40 -10.41
N PRO A 317 27.98 17.62 -9.75
CA PRO A 317 28.25 16.19 -9.95
C PRO A 317 27.35 15.27 -9.11
N VAL A 318 26.75 14.27 -9.77
CA VAL A 318 25.91 13.24 -9.16
C VAL A 318 26.74 12.03 -8.76
N VAL A 319 26.63 11.67 -7.48
CA VAL A 319 27.30 10.53 -6.85
C VAL A 319 26.42 9.28 -6.89
N ASN A 320 25.10 9.46 -6.69
CA ASN A 320 24.18 8.33 -6.61
C ASN A 320 22.76 8.75 -7.01
N ILE A 321 22.02 7.85 -7.64
CA ILE A 321 20.61 8.02 -7.99
C ILE A 321 19.83 6.81 -7.48
N ARG A 322 18.67 7.05 -6.87
CA ARG A 322 17.75 6.00 -6.40
C ARG A 322 16.33 6.35 -6.78
N VAL A 323 15.56 5.36 -7.21
CA VAL A 323 14.13 5.48 -7.43
C VAL A 323 13.45 4.60 -6.40
N LEU A 324 12.73 5.23 -5.47
CA LEU A 324 12.14 4.59 -4.31
C LEU A 324 10.64 4.38 -4.53
N ASP A 325 10.19 3.14 -4.41
CA ASP A 325 8.76 2.82 -4.28
C ASP A 325 8.20 3.29 -2.93
N TRP A 326 6.88 3.49 -2.87
CA TRP A 326 6.19 3.97 -1.67
C TRP A 326 6.38 3.07 -0.44
N TRP A 327 6.65 1.79 -0.65
CA TRP A 327 6.89 0.80 0.40
C TRP A 327 8.35 0.72 0.83
N HIS A 328 9.27 1.39 0.13
CA HIS A 328 10.69 1.32 0.41
C HIS A 328 11.05 1.94 1.78
N PRO A 329 11.96 1.35 2.58
CA PRO A 329 12.30 1.87 3.92
C PRO A 329 12.89 3.28 3.92
N LEU A 330 13.57 3.68 2.84
CA LEU A 330 14.09 5.05 2.67
C LEU A 330 13.04 6.01 2.09
N TYR A 331 11.84 5.53 1.77
CA TYR A 331 10.78 6.40 1.30
C TYR A 331 10.38 7.37 2.42
N PRO A 332 10.32 8.68 2.17
CA PRO A 332 10.02 9.67 3.19
C PRO A 332 8.68 9.41 3.88
N HIS A 333 8.70 9.41 5.21
CA HIS A 333 7.48 9.42 5.99
C HIS A 333 7.10 10.86 6.29
N SER A 334 5.81 11.18 6.21
CA SER A 334 5.24 12.53 6.34
C SER A 334 5.49 13.24 7.69
N ALA A 335 6.31 12.66 8.58
CA ALA A 335 6.74 13.26 9.85
C ALA A 335 8.11 13.96 9.77
N SER A 336 8.89 13.80 8.69
CA SER A 336 10.30 14.26 8.64
C SER A 336 10.61 15.39 7.64
N THR A 337 9.60 16.01 7.02
CA THR A 337 9.83 17.09 6.04
C THR A 337 9.82 18.45 6.75
N SER A 338 10.88 18.75 7.50
CA SER A 338 11.15 20.12 7.93
C SER A 338 11.67 20.92 6.74
N PHE A 339 10.90 21.91 6.29
CA PHE A 339 11.32 22.87 5.28
C PHE A 339 12.33 23.84 5.91
N ASN A 340 13.62 23.60 5.71
CA ASN A 340 14.63 24.63 5.92
C ASN A 340 14.95 25.24 4.56
N ILE A 341 14.29 26.36 4.26
CA ILE A 341 14.75 27.29 3.24
C ILE A 341 16.00 27.94 3.84
N PRO A 342 17.20 27.79 3.24
CA PRO A 342 18.35 28.56 3.70
C PRO A 342 18.01 30.04 3.56
N ALA A 343 18.06 30.76 4.68
CA ALA A 343 17.95 32.20 4.68
C ALA A 343 19.01 32.75 3.72
N HIS A 344 18.56 33.62 2.83
CA HIS A 344 19.43 34.43 2.00
C HIS A 344 20.08 35.41 2.97
N ASP A 345 21.33 35.17 3.36
CA ASP A 345 22.14 36.20 4.02
C ASP A 345 22.34 37.30 2.97
N SER A 346 21.63 38.41 3.18
CA SER A 346 21.84 39.66 2.49
C SER A 346 22.85 40.48 3.29
N ASP A 347 23.82 41.01 2.55
CA ASP A 347 24.88 41.98 2.87
C ASP A 347 26.16 41.48 3.57
#